data_AF-A0A8T3N0S7-F1
#
_entry.id   AF-A0A8T3N0S7-F1
#
_cell.length_a   1.000
_cell.length_b   1.000
_cell.length_c   1.000
_cell.angle_alpha   90.00
_cell.angle_beta   90.00
_cell.angle_gamma   90.00
#
_symmetry.space_group_name_H-M   'P 1'
#
loop_
_entity.id
_entity.type
_entity.pdbx_description
1 polymer ?
#
loop_
_entity_poly.entity_id
_entity_poly.type
_entity_poly.pdbx_seq_one_letter_code
_entity_poly.pdbx_strand_id
1 'polypeptide(L)'
;MKTTRSTRRSNGGLVRRTGWLAAAAMLAIGALAPSAALAAGPGNNGHEATGNGTTSDATAGGSLSAAAGSATLQANAEMFCTNTSVGHIDGTFTLNETLDVGSQITLYLVPNNGSNANPAGNVTKNEVTITLTDANNDAGTVIHYSLVVTSPFTVSSGGILVVFAVNADGTTAISSSKTNSLNCTEASSSSPSPTPTPTPSPEVTPTPSPE
;
A
#
# COMPACT_ATOMS: atom_id res chain seq x y z
N MET A 1 1.22 -34.95 -78.25
CA MET A 1 2.58 -34.34 -78.37
C MET A 1 2.42 -32.86 -78.04
N LYS A 2 3.17 -32.20 -77.16
CA LYS A 2 4.46 -32.46 -76.51
C LYS A 2 4.46 -31.50 -75.31
N THR A 3 4.45 -32.00 -74.07
CA THR A 3 4.44 -31.12 -72.88
C THR A 3 5.78 -31.23 -72.15
N THR A 4 6.43 -30.08 -72.08
CA THR A 4 7.84 -29.83 -71.78
C THR A 4 8.17 -30.08 -70.31
N ARG A 5 9.19 -30.91 -70.03
CA ARG A 5 9.79 -31.04 -68.69
C ARG A 5 10.71 -29.86 -68.43
N SER A 6 10.48 -29.15 -67.32
CA SER A 6 11.37 -28.11 -66.80
C SER A 6 12.15 -28.64 -65.61
N THR A 7 13.45 -28.84 -65.82
CA THR A 7 14.45 -29.16 -64.79
C THR A 7 14.85 -27.88 -64.05
N ARG A 8 14.55 -27.79 -62.74
CA ARG A 8 15.17 -26.79 -61.86
C ARG A 8 16.29 -27.43 -61.05
N ARG A 9 17.51 -26.96 -61.33
CA ARG A 9 18.76 -27.26 -60.62
C ARG A 9 18.70 -26.75 -59.17
N SER A 10 19.09 -27.62 -58.25
CA SER A 10 19.52 -27.27 -56.90
C SER A 10 20.92 -26.65 -56.93
N ASN A 11 21.08 -25.44 -56.40
CA ASN A 11 22.38 -24.93 -55.96
C ASN A 11 22.33 -24.77 -54.45
N GLY A 12 23.06 -25.62 -53.76
CA GLY A 12 23.28 -25.54 -52.32
C GLY A 12 24.44 -24.62 -51.95
N GLY A 13 24.38 -24.16 -50.70
CA GLY A 13 25.54 -23.97 -49.83
C GLY A 13 26.31 -22.67 -49.99
N LEU A 14 26.14 -21.73 -49.04
CA LEU A 14 27.24 -21.15 -48.23
C LEU A 14 26.73 -20.04 -47.26
N VAL A 15 25.81 -20.32 -46.33
CA VAL A 15 25.48 -19.33 -45.27
C VAL A 15 25.23 -20.04 -43.94
N ARG A 16 26.29 -20.58 -43.31
CA ARG A 16 26.16 -21.23 -41.98
C ARG A 16 27.32 -21.04 -41.00
N ARG A 17 28.20 -20.03 -41.15
CA ARG A 17 29.37 -19.91 -40.26
C ARG A 17 29.72 -18.53 -39.68
N THR A 18 28.86 -17.52 -39.79
CA THR A 18 29.12 -16.19 -39.19
C THR A 18 28.20 -15.81 -38.03
N GLY A 19 27.32 -16.70 -37.56
CA GLY A 19 26.32 -16.39 -36.53
C GLY A 19 26.74 -16.60 -35.06
N TRP A 20 27.93 -17.13 -34.78
CA TRP A 20 28.27 -17.60 -33.41
C TRP A 20 29.07 -16.62 -32.56
N LEU A 21 29.63 -15.54 -33.12
CA LEU A 21 30.40 -14.55 -32.35
C LEU A 21 29.55 -13.42 -31.74
N ALA A 22 28.30 -13.23 -32.20
CA ALA A 22 27.39 -12.24 -31.61
C ALA A 22 26.70 -12.73 -30.31
N ALA A 23 26.62 -14.04 -30.08
CA ALA A 23 25.96 -14.61 -28.91
C ALA A 23 26.82 -14.55 -27.63
N ALA A 24 28.15 -14.51 -27.76
CA ALA A 24 29.06 -14.49 -26.60
C ALA A 24 29.19 -13.10 -25.95
N ALA A 25 28.97 -12.01 -26.70
CA ALA A 25 29.07 -10.64 -26.17
C ALA A 25 27.85 -10.21 -25.33
N MET A 26 26.68 -10.83 -25.54
CA MET A 26 25.45 -10.55 -24.79
C MET A 26 25.41 -11.20 -23.39
N LEU A 27 26.36 -12.07 -23.04
CA LEU A 27 26.37 -12.79 -21.76
C LEU A 27 27.21 -12.10 -20.66
N ALA A 28 28.06 -11.13 -21.02
CA ALA A 28 28.96 -10.46 -20.06
C ALA A 28 28.39 -9.18 -19.44
N ILE A 29 27.30 -8.62 -19.97
CA ILE A 29 26.70 -7.36 -19.47
C ILE A 29 25.71 -7.62 -18.31
N GLY A 30 25.26 -8.87 -18.11
CA GLY A 30 24.32 -9.21 -17.03
C GLY A 30 24.90 -9.22 -15.61
N ALA A 31 26.23 -9.30 -15.45
CA ALA A 31 26.87 -9.50 -14.14
C ALA A 31 27.14 -8.20 -13.36
N LEU A 32 26.99 -7.03 -13.99
CA LEU A 32 27.17 -5.71 -13.35
C LEU A 32 25.86 -4.90 -13.35
N ALA A 33 24.75 -5.49 -13.78
CA ALA A 33 23.46 -4.84 -13.63
C ALA A 33 23.19 -4.69 -12.13
N PRO A 34 22.97 -3.46 -11.61
CA PRO A 34 22.53 -3.28 -10.24
C PRO A 34 21.30 -4.15 -10.03
N SER A 35 21.27 -4.91 -8.93
CA SER A 35 20.16 -5.78 -8.55
C SER A 35 18.87 -4.98 -8.67
N ALA A 36 18.14 -5.18 -9.78
CA ALA A 36 16.86 -4.54 -9.96
C ALA A 36 16.00 -5.10 -8.83
N ALA A 37 15.63 -4.22 -7.89
CA ALA A 37 14.63 -4.54 -6.90
C ALA A 37 13.42 -5.04 -7.70
N LEU A 38 13.13 -6.34 -7.62
CA LEU A 38 11.95 -6.90 -8.25
C LEU A 38 10.78 -6.12 -7.67
N ALA A 39 10.11 -5.36 -8.53
CA ALA A 39 8.88 -4.69 -8.16
C ALA A 39 7.97 -5.74 -7.52
N ALA A 40 7.47 -5.45 -6.32
CA ALA A 40 6.52 -6.33 -5.66
C ALA A 40 5.38 -6.60 -6.64
N GLY A 41 5.11 -7.87 -6.94
CA GLY A 41 3.99 -8.25 -7.81
C GLY A 41 2.68 -7.64 -7.30
N PRO A 42 1.64 -7.53 -8.16
CA PRO A 42 0.35 -7.01 -7.74
C PRO A 42 -0.10 -7.73 -6.46
N GLY A 43 -0.22 -6.99 -5.37
CA GLY A 43 -0.58 -7.54 -4.06
C GLY A 43 -1.93 -8.25 -4.11
N ASN A 44 -2.19 -9.14 -3.16
CA ASN A 44 -3.44 -9.92 -3.07
C ASN A 44 -4.69 -9.06 -2.69
N ASN A 45 -4.65 -7.74 -2.90
CA ASN A 45 -5.76 -6.81 -2.62
C ASN A 45 -6.47 -7.01 -1.27
N GLY A 46 -5.75 -7.44 -0.22
CA GLY A 46 -6.33 -7.63 1.11
C GLY A 46 -6.80 -9.04 1.42
N HIS A 47 -6.58 -10.01 0.53
CA HIS A 47 -7.04 -11.38 0.72
C HIS A 47 -6.04 -12.28 1.50
N GLU A 48 -4.92 -11.73 1.93
CA GLU A 48 -4.05 -12.34 2.94
C GLU A 48 -4.28 -11.68 4.29
N ALA A 49 -3.96 -12.40 5.38
CA ALA A 49 -3.80 -11.78 6.69
C ALA A 49 -2.76 -10.65 6.65
N THR A 50 -2.77 -9.76 7.66
CA THR A 50 -1.75 -8.71 7.74
C THR A 50 -0.34 -9.31 7.80
N GLY A 51 0.70 -8.49 7.63
CA GLY A 51 2.08 -8.95 7.81
C GLY A 51 2.38 -9.52 9.20
N ASN A 52 1.46 -9.33 10.17
CA ASN A 52 1.51 -9.87 11.52
C ASN A 52 0.48 -11.00 11.77
N GLY A 53 -0.33 -11.37 10.77
CA GLY A 53 -1.37 -12.40 10.89
C GLY A 53 -2.71 -11.91 11.44
N THR A 54 -2.86 -10.60 11.68
CA THR A 54 -4.11 -10.00 12.16
C THR A 54 -5.18 -10.06 11.08
N THR A 55 -6.43 -10.25 11.48
CA THR A 55 -7.60 -10.25 10.60
C THR A 55 -8.62 -9.23 11.11
N SER A 56 -9.56 -8.85 10.26
CA SER A 56 -10.78 -8.18 10.71
C SER A 56 -11.75 -9.20 11.31
N ASP A 57 -12.67 -8.75 12.13
CA ASP A 57 -13.75 -9.56 12.71
C ASP A 57 -15.04 -8.75 12.62
N ALA A 58 -15.42 -8.43 11.38
CA ALA A 58 -16.60 -7.65 11.09
C ALA A 58 -17.78 -8.56 10.75
N THR A 59 -18.90 -8.36 11.42
CA THR A 59 -20.13 -9.10 11.18
C THR A 59 -21.25 -8.16 10.77
N ALA A 60 -22.16 -8.63 9.92
CA ALA A 60 -23.42 -7.96 9.59
C ALA A 60 -24.58 -8.89 9.96
N GLY A 61 -25.45 -8.48 10.87
CA GLY A 61 -26.56 -9.32 11.33
C GLY A 61 -26.08 -10.64 11.99
N GLY A 62 -24.92 -10.61 12.63
CA GLY A 62 -24.26 -11.74 13.29
C GLY A 62 -23.46 -12.66 12.36
N SER A 63 -23.25 -12.29 11.09
CA SER A 63 -22.56 -13.13 10.10
C SER A 63 -21.31 -12.48 9.52
N LEU A 64 -20.18 -13.21 9.57
CA LEU A 64 -18.90 -12.80 8.96
C LEU A 64 -18.98 -12.72 7.44
N SER A 65 -19.65 -13.67 6.80
CA SER A 65 -19.79 -13.70 5.34
C SER A 65 -20.72 -12.59 4.83
N ALA A 66 -21.65 -12.13 5.66
CA ALA A 66 -22.53 -11.02 5.32
C ALA A 66 -21.80 -9.67 5.34
N ALA A 67 -20.67 -9.55 6.07
CA ALA A 67 -19.84 -8.36 6.06
C ALA A 67 -18.93 -8.24 4.81
N ALA A 68 -19.04 -9.16 3.85
CA ALA A 68 -18.31 -9.09 2.59
C ALA A 68 -18.65 -7.80 1.83
N GLY A 69 -17.65 -7.01 1.42
CA GLY A 69 -17.92 -5.76 0.70
C GLY A 69 -18.61 -4.68 1.54
N SER A 70 -18.65 -4.83 2.87
CA SER A 70 -19.35 -3.90 3.78
C SER A 70 -18.66 -2.54 3.95
N ALA A 71 -17.45 -2.37 3.42
CA ALA A 71 -16.73 -1.09 3.46
C ALA A 71 -16.07 -0.75 2.12
N THR A 72 -15.82 0.54 1.88
CA THR A 72 -15.07 1.04 0.72
C THR A 72 -14.05 2.08 1.18
N LEU A 73 -12.76 1.82 0.91
CA LEU A 73 -11.70 2.80 1.14
C LEU A 73 -11.82 3.95 0.15
N GLN A 74 -11.78 5.18 0.66
CA GLN A 74 -11.90 6.38 -0.15
C GLN A 74 -10.56 6.75 -0.79
N ALA A 75 -10.64 7.45 -1.93
CA ALA A 75 -9.47 7.83 -2.73
C ALA A 75 -8.75 9.10 -2.21
N ASN A 76 -8.94 9.49 -0.96
CA ASN A 76 -8.38 10.70 -0.36
C ASN A 76 -7.40 10.41 0.80
N ALA A 77 -6.87 9.19 0.89
CA ALA A 77 -5.84 8.88 1.87
C ALA A 77 -4.60 9.76 1.63
N GLU A 78 -4.03 10.28 2.71
CA GLU A 78 -2.86 11.14 2.71
C GLU A 78 -1.75 10.48 3.53
N MET A 79 -0.55 10.45 2.97
CA MET A 79 0.64 9.93 3.64
C MET A 79 1.48 11.09 4.14
N PHE A 80 1.88 11.05 5.41
CA PHE A 80 2.71 12.06 6.03
C PHE A 80 4.13 11.56 6.16
N CYS A 81 5.06 12.25 5.50
CA CYS A 81 6.47 11.86 5.47
C CYS A 81 7.38 12.95 6.04
N THR A 82 8.47 12.52 6.66
CA THR A 82 9.64 13.36 6.94
C THR A 82 10.77 12.90 6.05
N ASN A 83 11.11 13.69 5.02
CA ASN A 83 11.92 13.25 3.88
C ASN A 83 11.28 12.03 3.20
N THR A 84 11.93 10.87 3.24
CA THR A 84 11.44 9.60 2.70
C THR A 84 10.88 8.66 3.77
N SER A 85 10.97 9.04 5.05
CA SER A 85 10.46 8.24 6.16
C SER A 85 8.97 8.48 6.35
N VAL A 86 8.17 7.41 6.30
CA VAL A 86 6.72 7.51 6.53
C VAL A 86 6.44 7.56 8.03
N GLY A 87 5.69 8.56 8.47
CA GLY A 87 5.31 8.73 9.88
C GLY A 87 3.92 8.17 10.19
N HIS A 88 2.91 8.61 9.44
CA HIS A 88 1.54 8.12 9.55
C HIS A 88 0.80 8.29 8.22
N ILE A 89 -0.33 7.62 8.10
CA ILE A 89 -1.24 7.72 6.96
C ILE A 89 -2.64 7.96 7.51
N ASP A 90 -3.29 9.02 7.04
CA ASP A 90 -4.67 9.32 7.38
C ASP A 90 -5.56 9.10 6.16
N GLY A 91 -6.84 8.84 6.41
CA GLY A 91 -7.81 8.74 5.33
C GLY A 91 -9.20 8.47 5.85
N THR A 92 -10.08 8.11 4.93
CA THR A 92 -11.43 7.69 5.27
C THR A 92 -11.81 6.41 4.53
N PHE A 93 -12.78 5.70 5.10
CA PHE A 93 -13.56 4.70 4.39
C PHE A 93 -15.04 4.91 4.71
N THR A 94 -15.90 4.40 3.83
CA THR A 94 -17.35 4.44 4.02
C THR A 94 -17.87 3.03 4.25
N LEU A 95 -18.76 2.86 5.21
CA LEU A 95 -19.52 1.63 5.36
C LEU A 95 -20.59 1.57 4.26
N ASN A 96 -20.58 0.51 3.47
CA ASN A 96 -21.61 0.26 2.46
C ASN A 96 -22.86 -0.38 3.09
N GLU A 97 -22.70 -1.05 4.23
CA GLU A 97 -23.75 -1.73 4.99
C GLU A 97 -23.62 -1.47 6.49
N THR A 98 -24.71 -1.64 7.24
CA THR A 98 -24.67 -1.56 8.71
C THR A 98 -24.01 -2.83 9.25
N LEU A 99 -22.94 -2.64 10.01
CA LEU A 99 -22.22 -3.70 10.69
C LEU A 99 -22.66 -3.81 12.15
N ASP A 100 -22.42 -4.96 12.77
CA ASP A 100 -22.76 -5.17 14.16
C ASP A 100 -21.82 -4.39 15.07
N VAL A 101 -22.37 -3.83 16.14
CA VAL A 101 -21.61 -3.14 17.19
C VAL A 101 -20.62 -4.12 17.83
N GLY A 102 -19.38 -3.66 18.03
CA GLY A 102 -18.28 -4.50 18.49
C GLY A 102 -17.46 -5.15 17.37
N SER A 103 -17.94 -5.12 16.12
CA SER A 103 -17.16 -5.54 14.95
C SER A 103 -15.82 -4.81 14.89
N GLN A 104 -14.78 -5.51 14.42
CA GLN A 104 -13.45 -4.93 14.26
C GLN A 104 -13.03 -4.91 12.79
N ILE A 105 -12.65 -3.74 12.30
CA ILE A 105 -12.10 -3.56 10.95
C ILE A 105 -10.61 -3.24 11.10
N THR A 106 -9.76 -4.10 10.54
CA THR A 106 -8.30 -3.90 10.55
C THR A 106 -7.83 -3.41 9.19
N LEU A 107 -7.10 -2.29 9.18
CA LEU A 107 -6.45 -1.73 8.01
C LEU A 107 -4.93 -1.92 8.15
N TYR A 108 -4.24 -2.21 7.06
CA TYR A 108 -2.79 -2.41 7.04
C TYR A 108 -2.17 -1.89 5.75
N LEU A 109 -0.86 -1.70 5.77
CA LEU A 109 -0.12 -1.19 4.63
C LEU A 109 0.44 -2.32 3.76
N VAL A 110 0.45 -2.14 2.44
CA VAL A 110 1.08 -3.08 1.51
C VAL A 110 1.92 -2.31 0.50
N PRO A 111 3.15 -2.75 0.17
CA PRO A 111 3.88 -2.18 -0.95
C PRO A 111 3.08 -2.38 -2.25
N ASN A 112 2.83 -1.31 -2.99
CA ASN A 112 2.23 -1.40 -4.33
C ASN A 112 3.30 -1.73 -5.37
N ASN A 113 2.86 -2.16 -6.56
CA ASN A 113 3.76 -2.43 -7.68
C ASN A 113 4.67 -1.23 -7.97
N GLY A 114 5.98 -1.47 -7.99
CA GLY A 114 7.02 -0.46 -8.17
C GLY A 114 7.49 0.26 -6.90
N SER A 115 6.92 -0.06 -5.73
CA SER A 115 7.39 0.49 -4.45
C SER A 115 8.84 0.11 -4.18
N ASN A 116 9.64 1.10 -3.78
CA ASN A 116 11.00 0.89 -3.31
C ASN A 116 11.10 0.94 -1.76
N ALA A 117 9.99 0.61 -1.09
CA ALA A 117 9.93 0.62 0.36
C ALA A 117 11.09 -0.18 0.99
N ASN A 118 11.78 0.41 1.97
CA ASN A 118 12.94 -0.20 2.61
C ASN A 118 12.93 0.02 4.14
N PRO A 119 12.97 -1.04 4.96
CA PRO A 119 12.80 -2.45 4.58
C PRO A 119 11.38 -2.75 4.09
N ALA A 120 11.24 -3.43 2.95
CA ALA A 120 9.92 -3.75 2.38
C ALA A 120 9.05 -4.57 3.35
N GLY A 121 9.65 -5.51 4.07
CA GLY A 121 8.96 -6.35 5.05
C GLY A 121 8.48 -5.60 6.30
N ASN A 122 8.84 -4.32 6.47
CA ASN A 122 8.29 -3.51 7.55
C ASN A 122 6.95 -2.85 7.18
N VAL A 123 6.65 -2.66 5.89
CA VAL A 123 5.41 -2.02 5.45
C VAL A 123 4.19 -2.76 6.01
N THR A 124 4.12 -4.07 5.76
CA THR A 124 2.98 -4.92 6.13
C THR A 124 2.81 -5.16 7.63
N LYS A 125 3.76 -4.71 8.45
CA LYS A 125 3.67 -4.79 9.92
C LYS A 125 2.94 -3.61 10.55
N ASN A 126 2.65 -2.58 9.75
CA ASN A 126 1.92 -1.40 10.21
C ASN A 126 0.43 -1.60 9.94
N GLU A 127 -0.37 -1.54 11.00
CA GLU A 127 -1.81 -1.74 10.97
C GLU A 127 -2.52 -0.87 11.99
N VAL A 128 -3.82 -0.67 11.80
CA VAL A 128 -4.73 -0.04 12.75
C VAL A 128 -6.04 -0.83 12.78
N THR A 129 -6.57 -1.06 13.97
CA THR A 129 -7.87 -1.71 14.16
C THR A 129 -8.87 -0.70 14.69
N ILE A 130 -10.04 -0.68 14.07
CA ILE A 130 -11.14 0.20 14.44
C ILE A 130 -12.29 -0.68 14.92
N THR A 131 -12.69 -0.47 16.17
CA THR A 131 -13.88 -1.10 16.74
C THR A 131 -15.11 -0.25 16.41
N LEU A 132 -16.14 -0.89 15.85
CA LEU A 132 -17.41 -0.25 15.58
C LEU A 132 -18.24 -0.16 16.86
N THR A 133 -18.89 0.97 17.01
CA THR A 133 -19.75 1.36 18.13
C THR A 133 -21.11 1.76 17.59
N ASP A 134 -22.10 1.94 18.47
CA ASP A 134 -23.43 2.46 18.09
C ASP A 134 -23.37 3.80 17.32
N ALA A 135 -22.28 4.56 17.43
CA ALA A 135 -22.12 5.86 16.80
C ALA A 135 -21.56 5.79 15.36
N ASN A 136 -21.00 4.65 14.94
CA ASN A 136 -20.27 4.56 13.68
C ASN A 136 -20.40 3.21 12.96
N ASN A 137 -21.44 2.42 13.27
CA ASN A 137 -21.66 1.12 12.65
C ASN A 137 -22.69 1.13 11.50
N ASP A 138 -23.34 2.26 11.22
CA ASP A 138 -24.41 2.35 10.22
C ASP A 138 -23.90 2.49 8.78
N ALA A 139 -24.66 1.96 7.82
CA ALA A 139 -24.43 2.15 6.39
C ALA A 139 -24.36 3.65 6.02
N GLY A 140 -23.46 3.99 5.11
CA GLY A 140 -23.17 5.37 4.68
C GLY A 140 -22.26 6.14 5.64
N THR A 141 -21.97 5.62 6.84
CA THR A 141 -21.06 6.27 7.78
C THR A 141 -19.67 6.39 7.17
N VAL A 142 -19.09 7.59 7.25
CA VAL A 142 -17.70 7.85 6.89
C VAL A 142 -16.86 7.79 8.15
N ILE A 143 -15.91 6.86 8.17
CA ILE A 143 -15.01 6.64 9.29
C ILE A 143 -13.63 7.17 8.92
N HIS A 144 -13.10 8.05 9.75
CA HIS A 144 -11.73 8.53 9.67
C HIS A 144 -10.80 7.54 10.36
N TYR A 145 -9.67 7.24 9.73
CA TYR A 145 -8.61 6.45 10.32
C TYR A 145 -7.29 7.22 10.32
N SER A 146 -6.45 6.91 11.30
CA SER A 146 -5.06 7.33 11.36
C SER A 146 -4.21 6.12 11.69
N LEU A 147 -3.35 5.72 10.74
CA LEU A 147 -2.45 4.59 10.88
C LEU A 147 -1.05 5.12 11.16
N VAL A 148 -0.60 4.97 12.40
CA VAL A 148 0.75 5.36 12.83
C VAL A 148 1.75 4.27 12.44
N VAL A 149 2.85 4.65 11.80
CA VAL A 149 3.91 3.71 11.42
C VAL A 149 4.75 3.34 12.66
N THR A 150 4.56 2.13 13.16
CA THR A 150 5.30 1.56 14.31
C THR A 150 6.48 0.70 13.89
N SER A 151 6.46 0.18 12.66
CA SER A 151 7.55 -0.54 12.00
C SER A 151 8.10 0.35 10.88
N PRO A 152 9.18 1.11 11.14
CA PRO A 152 9.66 2.14 10.23
C PRO A 152 10.08 1.59 8.87
N PHE A 153 9.77 2.34 7.82
CA PHE A 153 10.27 2.11 6.47
C PHE A 153 10.40 3.46 5.74
N THR A 154 11.25 3.49 4.72
CA THR A 154 11.37 4.64 3.81
C THR A 154 10.81 4.29 2.45
N VAL A 155 10.18 5.25 1.76
CA VAL A 155 9.73 5.11 0.37
C VAL A 155 10.04 6.40 -0.40
N SER A 156 10.62 6.28 -1.58
CA SER A 156 10.91 7.41 -2.47
C SER A 156 10.41 7.21 -3.90
N SER A 157 9.92 6.03 -4.23
CA SER A 157 9.31 5.70 -5.51
C SER A 157 8.33 4.54 -5.35
N GLY A 158 7.29 4.52 -6.19
CA GLY A 158 6.18 3.57 -6.12
C GLY A 158 5.29 3.76 -4.89
N GLY A 159 4.17 3.05 -4.89
CA GLY A 159 3.10 3.27 -3.91
C GLY A 159 3.19 2.45 -2.65
N ILE A 160 2.53 2.93 -1.62
CA ILE A 160 2.01 2.15 -0.50
C ILE A 160 0.49 2.16 -0.64
N LEU A 161 -0.14 1.00 -0.50
CA LEU A 161 -1.59 0.86 -0.43
C LEU A 161 -1.99 0.76 1.04
N VAL A 162 -3.12 1.38 1.39
CA VAL A 162 -3.89 1.01 2.58
C VAL A 162 -4.92 -0.02 2.14
N VAL A 163 -4.99 -1.13 2.87
CA VAL A 163 -5.81 -2.28 2.54
C VAL A 163 -6.55 -2.77 3.78
N PHE A 164 -7.74 -3.35 3.63
CA PHE A 164 -8.42 -4.05 4.72
C PHE A 164 -7.93 -5.48 4.84
N ALA A 165 -7.75 -5.97 6.07
CA ALA A 165 -7.48 -7.38 6.32
C ALA A 165 -8.71 -8.25 5.99
N VAL A 166 -8.47 -9.50 5.61
CA VAL A 166 -9.53 -10.53 5.54
C VAL A 166 -10.30 -10.63 6.84
N ASN A 167 -11.56 -11.04 6.76
CA ASN A 167 -12.31 -11.43 7.95
C ASN A 167 -11.71 -12.67 8.61
N ALA A 168 -12.05 -12.89 9.88
CA ALA A 168 -11.58 -14.01 10.68
C ALA A 168 -11.97 -15.40 10.11
N ASP A 169 -12.94 -15.44 9.19
CA ASP A 169 -13.31 -16.65 8.44
C ASP A 169 -12.27 -17.05 7.37
N GLY A 170 -11.29 -16.20 7.09
CA GLY A 170 -10.18 -16.44 6.16
C GLY A 170 -10.58 -16.57 4.69
N THR A 171 -11.84 -16.29 4.33
CA THR A 171 -12.36 -16.45 2.96
C THR A 171 -13.10 -15.21 2.46
N THR A 172 -13.52 -14.33 3.37
CA THR A 172 -14.26 -13.12 3.06
C THR A 172 -13.37 -11.89 3.12
N ALA A 173 -13.26 -11.16 2.01
CA ALA A 173 -12.65 -9.83 2.02
C ALA A 173 -13.71 -8.78 2.34
N ILE A 174 -13.46 -7.92 3.32
CA ILE A 174 -14.33 -6.78 3.65
C ILE A 174 -14.36 -5.76 2.51
N SER A 175 -13.24 -5.56 1.81
CA SER A 175 -13.16 -4.73 0.60
C SER A 175 -11.83 -4.91 -0.12
N SER A 176 -11.84 -4.90 -1.44
CA SER A 176 -10.62 -4.81 -2.26
C SER A 176 -10.29 -3.34 -2.53
N SER A 177 -9.61 -2.67 -1.59
CA SER A 177 -9.11 -1.30 -1.84
C SER A 177 -8.11 -1.33 -2.98
N LYS A 178 -8.42 -0.63 -4.08
CA LYS A 178 -7.52 -0.50 -5.22
C LYS A 178 -6.96 0.89 -5.41
N THR A 179 -7.36 1.87 -4.59
CA THR A 179 -7.60 3.15 -5.23
C THR A 179 -6.47 4.15 -5.13
N ASN A 180 -5.48 4.05 -4.22
CA ASN A 180 -4.35 4.99 -4.26
C ASN A 180 -3.00 4.38 -3.91
N SER A 181 -2.05 4.64 -4.81
CA SER A 181 -0.63 4.46 -4.62
C SER A 181 -0.07 5.67 -3.86
N LEU A 182 0.03 5.60 -2.54
CA LEU A 182 0.59 6.69 -1.72
C LEU A 182 2.12 6.70 -1.79
N ASN A 183 2.75 7.84 -2.00
CA ASN A 183 4.22 7.95 -1.97
C ASN A 183 4.67 9.29 -1.36
N CYS A 184 5.84 9.31 -0.72
CA CYS A 184 6.36 10.49 -0.04
C CYS A 184 6.72 11.66 -0.96
N THR A 185 6.86 11.42 -2.27
CA THR A 185 7.13 12.47 -3.27
C THR A 185 5.87 13.21 -3.70
N GLU A 186 4.70 12.57 -3.59
CA GLU A 186 3.38 13.18 -3.84
C GLU A 186 2.66 13.55 -2.54
N ALA A 187 3.13 13.03 -1.41
CA ALA A 187 2.69 13.42 -0.08
C ALA A 187 2.86 14.93 0.09
N SER A 188 1.79 15.60 0.51
CA SER A 188 1.85 17.00 0.94
C SER A 188 2.92 17.09 2.01
N SER A 189 3.99 17.84 1.77
CA SER A 189 4.92 18.16 2.85
C SER A 189 4.10 18.97 3.85
N SER A 190 3.69 18.35 4.96
CA SER A 190 3.12 19.08 6.08
C SER A 190 4.22 20.04 6.53
N SER A 191 4.17 21.28 6.08
CA SER A 191 5.00 22.34 6.62
C SER A 191 4.86 22.25 8.14
N PRO A 192 5.94 22.16 8.92
CA PRO A 192 5.84 22.05 10.35
C PRO A 192 4.95 23.19 10.85
N SER A 193 3.88 22.83 11.56
CA SER A 193 3.00 23.82 12.19
C SER A 193 3.90 24.72 13.05
N PRO A 194 3.83 26.05 12.93
CA PRO A 194 4.71 26.94 13.66
C PRO A 194 4.59 26.65 15.15
N THR A 195 5.72 26.37 15.80
CA THR A 195 5.78 26.23 17.26
C THR A 195 5.10 27.44 17.88
N PRO A 196 4.08 27.27 18.75
CA PRO A 196 3.42 28.41 19.38
C PRO A 196 4.48 29.20 20.14
N THR A 197 4.63 30.49 19.80
CA THR A 197 5.48 31.40 20.57
C THR A 197 4.98 31.36 22.02
N PRO A 198 5.84 31.11 23.02
CA PRO A 198 5.41 31.07 24.40
C PRO A 198 4.76 32.41 24.77
N THR A 199 3.50 32.34 25.21
CA THR A 199 2.83 33.50 25.80
C THR A 199 3.64 33.94 27.02
N PRO A 200 4.05 35.21 27.13
CA PRO A 200 4.80 35.68 28.30
C PRO A 200 3.96 35.42 29.56
N SER A 201 4.58 34.79 30.56
CA SER A 201 3.97 34.60 31.88
C SER A 201 3.67 35.98 32.48
N PRO A 202 2.50 36.21 33.08
CA PRO A 202 2.23 37.47 33.76
C PRO A 202 3.25 37.69 34.89
N GLU A 203 3.82 38.89 34.92
CA GLU A 203 4.72 39.34 35.99
C GLU A 203 3.90 39.46 37.29
N VAL A 204 4.37 38.80 38.35
CA VAL A 204 3.67 38.81 39.65
C VAL A 204 3.99 40.12 40.35
N THR A 205 2.99 41.00 40.52
CA THR A 205 3.13 42.21 41.32
C THR A 205 3.41 41.83 42.79
N PRO A 206 4.50 42.31 43.41
CA PRO A 206 4.80 42.01 44.81
C PRO A 206 3.73 42.59 45.73
N THR A 207 3.18 41.76 46.63
CA THR A 207 2.28 42.21 47.69
C THR A 207 3.07 43.00 48.74
N PRO A 208 2.64 44.21 49.13
CA PRO A 208 3.31 44.97 50.18
C PRO A 208 3.20 44.23 51.53
N SER A 209 4.31 44.23 52.28
CA SER A 209 4.40 43.65 53.62
C SER A 209 3.75 44.61 54.65
N PRO A 210 2.94 44.12 55.60
CA PRO A 210 2.36 44.98 56.64
C PRO A 210 3.39 45.33 57.73
N GLU A 211 3.43 46.61 58.10
CA GLU A 211 4.16 47.16 59.27
C GLU A 211 3.51 46.79 60.61
#